data_AF-A0A0Q6Z8R4-F1
#
_entry.id   AF-A0A0Q6Z8R4-F1
#
_cell.length_a   1.000
_cell.length_b   1.000
_cell.length_c   1.000
_cell.angle_alpha   90.00
_cell.angle_beta   90.00
_cell.angle_gamma   90.00
#
_symmetry.space_group_name_H-M   'P 1'
#
loop_
_entity.id
_entity.type
_entity.pdbx_description
1 polymer ?
#
loop_
_entity_poly.entity_id
_entity_poly.type
_entity_poly.pdbx_seq_one_letter_code
_entity_poly.pdbx_strand_id
1 'polypeptide(L)'
;MGDWQNRCGIQKIRQTDPYGCGVACLAMVTGSSYEAARLIFNAHGFGIRRKSRPAYSTASWEMRMAIELSGLVVSTRRWSGWDSFQGLGVLKVRDDWRGAEGRWHWVVAFRHPEFDIAVFDPHQCDPAFKRMPLDVVCFNFELYDPKGDWLMVEQKFKVTC
;
A
#
# COMPACT_ATOMS: atom_id res chain seq x y z
N MET A 1 -12.40 11.94 15.42
CA MET A 1 -11.59 11.08 14.51
C MET A 1 -11.36 9.77 15.23
N GLY A 2 -11.83 8.65 14.68
CA GLY A 2 -11.74 7.36 15.36
C GLY A 2 -10.30 6.92 15.57
N ASP A 3 -10.03 6.28 16.72
CA ASP A 3 -8.70 5.84 17.17
C ASP A 3 -8.11 4.66 16.37
N TRP A 4 -8.67 4.37 15.18
CA TRP A 4 -8.29 3.21 14.37
C TRP A 4 -6.83 3.23 13.93
N GLN A 5 -6.26 4.42 13.73
CA GLN A 5 -4.87 4.54 13.29
C GLN A 5 -3.90 4.05 14.37
N ASN A 6 -4.15 4.41 15.63
CA ASN A 6 -3.37 3.91 16.76
C ASN A 6 -3.57 2.40 16.95
N ARG A 7 -4.80 1.91 16.74
CA ARG A 7 -5.10 0.46 16.76
C ARG A 7 -4.36 -0.32 15.68
N CYS A 8 -3.99 0.27 14.55
CA CYS A 8 -3.31 -0.44 13.46
C CYS A 8 -1.78 -0.51 13.59
N GLY A 9 -1.15 0.43 14.31
CA GLY A 9 0.32 0.50 14.40
C GLY A 9 1.03 0.90 13.09
N ILE A 10 0.27 1.22 12.03
CA ILE A 10 0.75 1.78 10.75
C ILE A 10 0.04 3.11 10.53
N GLN A 11 0.81 4.13 10.16
CA GLN A 11 0.23 5.40 9.73
C GLN A 11 -0.24 5.28 8.27
N LYS A 12 -1.51 5.55 8.03
CA LYS A 12 -2.07 5.67 6.68
C LYS A 12 -1.58 6.96 6.05
N ILE A 13 -1.01 6.86 4.86
CA ILE A 13 -0.46 8.00 4.11
C ILE A 13 -1.20 8.12 2.77
N ARG A 14 -1.68 9.32 2.48
CA ARG A 14 -2.26 9.65 1.16
C ARG A 14 -1.15 10.04 0.20
N GLN A 15 -1.31 9.70 -1.07
CA GLN A 15 -0.41 10.22 -2.09
C GLN A 15 -0.63 11.72 -2.30
N THR A 16 0.46 12.44 -2.55
CA THR A 16 0.42 13.86 -2.91
C THR A 16 0.75 14.09 -4.39
N ASP A 17 1.58 13.23 -5.01
CA ASP A 17 1.82 13.26 -6.46
C ASP A 17 0.72 12.46 -7.22
N PRO A 18 0.33 12.83 -8.46
CA PRO A 18 -0.74 12.16 -9.22
C PRO A 18 -0.56 10.64 -9.45
N TYR A 19 0.67 10.16 -9.45
CA TYR A 19 1.02 8.73 -9.56
C TYR A 19 1.84 8.25 -8.34
N GLY A 20 1.70 8.93 -7.21
CA GLY A 20 2.46 8.71 -5.99
C GLY A 20 1.99 7.54 -5.12
N CYS A 21 1.09 6.67 -5.61
CA CYS A 21 0.60 5.53 -4.81
C CYS A 21 1.75 4.62 -4.34
N GLY A 22 2.76 4.41 -5.18
CA GLY A 22 3.96 3.67 -4.80
C GLY A 22 4.79 4.37 -3.71
N VAL A 23 4.90 5.70 -3.78
CA VAL A 23 5.62 6.51 -2.77
C VAL A 23 4.91 6.42 -1.42
N ALA A 24 3.59 6.59 -1.40
CA ALA A 24 2.79 6.45 -0.19
C ALA A 24 2.88 5.03 0.38
N CYS A 25 2.83 3.99 -0.46
CA CYS A 25 3.02 2.61 0.00
C CYS A 25 4.40 2.39 0.62
N LEU A 26 5.46 2.91 0.01
CA LEU A 26 6.81 2.84 0.58
C LEU A 26 6.87 3.53 1.95
N ALA A 27 6.30 4.73 2.06
CA ALA A 27 6.24 5.48 3.31
C ALA A 27 5.53 4.68 4.41
N MET A 28 4.38 4.08 4.10
CA MET A 28 3.61 3.26 5.06
C MET A 28 4.38 2.02 5.53
N VAL A 29 5.02 1.25 4.62
CA VAL A 29 5.73 0.03 5.02
C VAL A 29 7.08 0.29 5.70
N THR A 30 7.66 1.48 5.49
CA THR A 30 8.89 1.92 6.17
C THR A 30 8.63 2.67 7.47
N GLY A 31 7.38 3.08 7.74
CA GLY A 31 7.06 3.97 8.86
C GLY A 31 7.69 5.37 8.70
N SER A 32 7.91 5.82 7.46
CA SER A 32 8.51 7.13 7.16
C SER A 32 7.49 8.13 6.62
N SER A 33 7.88 9.39 6.47
CA SER A 33 7.03 10.39 5.81
C SER A 33 6.95 10.16 4.30
N TYR A 34 5.92 10.71 3.67
CA TYR A 34 5.79 10.68 2.21
C TYR A 34 7.01 11.32 1.53
N GLU A 35 7.53 12.42 2.07
CA GLU A 35 8.68 13.15 1.55
C GLU A 35 9.96 12.31 1.61
N ALA A 36 10.18 11.58 2.71
CA ALA A 36 11.32 10.69 2.86
C ALA A 36 11.28 9.54 1.84
N ALA A 37 10.13 8.90 1.66
CA ALA A 37 9.93 7.89 0.63
C ALA A 37 10.12 8.46 -0.79
N ARG A 38 9.67 9.70 -1.02
CA ARG A 38 9.81 10.41 -2.29
C ARG A 38 11.27 10.67 -2.64
N LEU A 39 12.13 10.94 -1.65
CA LEU A 39 13.57 11.09 -1.87
C LEU A 39 14.21 9.81 -2.43
N ILE A 40 13.81 8.63 -1.94
CA ILE A 40 14.26 7.33 -2.48
C ILE A 40 13.83 7.20 -3.95
N PHE A 41 12.57 7.51 -4.27
CA PHE A 41 12.08 7.47 -5.65
C PHE A 41 12.86 8.41 -6.57
N ASN A 42 13.19 9.61 -6.09
CA ASN A 42 13.93 10.59 -6.88
C ASN A 42 15.39 10.18 -7.08
N ALA A 43 16.07 9.73 -6.01
CA ALA A 43 17.46 9.29 -6.05
C ALA A 43 17.70 8.14 -7.04
N HIS A 44 16.69 7.30 -7.26
CA HIS A 44 16.76 6.14 -8.15
C HIS A 44 15.99 6.31 -9.48
N GLY A 45 15.58 7.54 -9.81
CA GLY A 45 14.98 7.87 -11.10
C GLY A 45 13.53 7.42 -11.30
N PHE A 46 12.86 6.90 -10.26
CA PHE A 46 11.44 6.54 -10.28
C PHE A 46 10.54 7.79 -10.29
N GLY A 47 11.02 8.91 -9.78
CA GLY A 47 10.34 10.21 -9.79
C GLY A 47 10.45 10.99 -11.11
N ILE A 48 11.04 10.41 -12.16
CA ILE A 48 11.25 11.09 -13.44
C ILE A 48 10.27 10.53 -14.49
N ARG A 49 9.76 11.39 -15.37
CA ARG A 49 8.93 10.98 -16.50
C ARG A 49 9.75 10.12 -17.47
N ARG A 50 9.20 8.96 -17.83
CA ARG A 50 9.80 8.03 -18.81
C ARG A 50 8.97 8.00 -20.08
N LYS A 51 9.57 7.61 -21.20
CA LYS A 51 8.93 7.65 -22.53
C LYS A 51 7.55 6.97 -22.57
N SER A 52 7.38 5.86 -21.85
CA SER A 52 6.14 5.08 -21.78
C SER A 52 5.30 5.32 -20.53
N ARG A 53 5.81 6.03 -19.51
CA ARG A 53 5.21 6.05 -18.16
C ARG A 53 5.40 7.39 -17.44
N PRO A 54 4.36 7.94 -16.78
CA PRO A 54 4.50 9.12 -15.94
C PRO A 54 5.53 8.96 -14.82
N ALA A 55 6.03 10.08 -14.29
CA ALA A 55 6.82 10.09 -13.05
C ALA A 55 6.04 9.42 -11.91
N TYR A 56 6.74 8.73 -11.01
CA TYR A 56 6.21 7.99 -9.84
C TYR A 56 5.32 6.78 -10.14
N SER A 57 4.81 6.63 -11.37
CA SER A 57 4.20 5.37 -11.78
C SER A 57 5.25 4.28 -11.70
N THR A 58 5.09 3.29 -10.81
CA THR A 58 6.00 2.15 -10.60
C THR A 58 5.43 0.81 -11.06
N ALA A 59 6.29 -0.04 -11.61
CA ALA A 59 6.01 -1.43 -11.94
C ALA A 59 6.40 -2.30 -10.74
N SER A 60 5.98 -3.57 -10.72
CA SER A 60 6.22 -4.45 -9.57
C SER A 60 7.70 -4.55 -9.18
N TRP A 61 8.60 -4.64 -10.17
CA TRP A 61 10.04 -4.73 -9.89
C TRP A 61 10.62 -3.41 -9.34
N GLU A 62 10.10 -2.25 -9.76
CA GLU A 62 10.52 -0.94 -9.25
C GLU A 62 10.03 -0.73 -7.84
N MET A 63 8.80 -1.16 -7.54
CA MET A 63 8.24 -1.12 -6.20
C MET A 63 9.04 -2.04 -5.26
N ARG A 64 9.38 -3.25 -5.71
CA ARG A 64 10.28 -4.16 -4.98
C ARG A 64 11.63 -3.49 -4.70
N MET A 65 12.25 -2.93 -5.74
CA MET A 65 13.55 -2.26 -5.62
C MET A 65 13.49 -1.07 -4.65
N ALA A 66 12.42 -0.26 -4.69
CA ALA A 66 12.24 0.85 -3.76
C ALA A 66 12.14 0.39 -2.29
N ILE A 67 11.49 -0.74 -2.02
CA ILE A 67 11.43 -1.36 -0.68
C ILE A 67 12.82 -1.85 -0.26
N GLU A 68 13.56 -2.54 -1.13
CA GLU A 68 14.91 -3.03 -0.83
C GLU A 68 15.89 -1.90 -0.55
N LEU A 69 15.81 -0.81 -1.33
CA LEU A 69 16.63 0.38 -1.14
C LEU A 69 16.35 1.12 0.18
N SER A 70 15.18 0.90 0.79
CA SER A 70 14.87 1.40 2.13
C SER A 70 15.45 0.52 3.25
N GLY A 71 16.18 -0.53 2.91
CA GLY A 71 16.76 -1.48 3.86
C GLY A 71 15.76 -2.47 4.45
N LEU A 72 14.63 -2.69 3.76
CA LEU A 72 13.65 -3.70 4.12
C LEU A 72 13.82 -4.99 3.30
N VAL A 73 13.69 -6.14 3.95
CA VAL A 73 13.55 -7.43 3.27
C VAL A 73 12.18 -7.52 2.62
N VAL A 74 12.14 -7.93 1.35
CA VAL A 74 10.90 -8.13 0.59
C VAL A 74 10.93 -9.48 -0.13
N SER A 75 9.78 -10.13 -0.20
CA SER A 75 9.59 -11.33 -1.02
C SER A 75 8.36 -11.20 -1.89
N THR A 76 8.50 -11.59 -3.16
CA THR A 76 7.38 -11.64 -4.09
C THR A 76 6.57 -12.91 -3.84
N ARG A 77 5.25 -12.75 -3.68
CA ARG A 77 4.31 -13.86 -3.45
C ARG A 77 3.20 -13.80 -4.49
N ARG A 78 2.80 -14.96 -5.01
CA ARG A 78 1.62 -15.04 -5.89
C ARG A 78 0.36 -14.81 -5.07
N TRP A 79 -0.56 -14.03 -5.62
CA TRP A 79 -1.87 -13.82 -5.01
C TRP A 79 -2.74 -15.07 -5.10
N SER A 80 -3.27 -15.51 -3.96
CA SER A 80 -4.17 -16.68 -3.84
C SER A 80 -5.44 -16.37 -3.02
N GLY A 81 -5.75 -15.09 -2.82
CA GLY A 81 -6.94 -14.65 -2.10
C GLY A 81 -6.67 -14.25 -0.65
N TRP A 82 -7.61 -13.48 -0.09
CA TRP A 82 -7.48 -12.85 1.23
C TRP A 82 -7.24 -13.84 2.38
N ASP A 83 -7.81 -15.05 2.34
CA ASP A 83 -7.61 -16.03 3.41
C ASP A 83 -6.16 -16.50 3.52
N SER A 84 -5.44 -16.55 2.40
CA SER A 84 -4.02 -16.92 2.33
C SER A 84 -3.05 -15.75 2.58
N PHE A 85 -3.54 -14.52 2.59
CA PHE A 85 -2.74 -13.32 2.81
C PHE A 85 -2.23 -13.25 4.26
N GLN A 86 -0.96 -12.95 4.49
CA GLN A 86 -0.37 -12.90 5.82
C GLN A 86 0.61 -11.73 5.95
N GLY A 87 0.79 -11.24 7.18
CA GLY A 87 1.77 -10.20 7.50
C GLY A 87 1.42 -8.84 6.88
N LEU A 88 2.47 -8.11 6.49
CA LEU A 88 2.41 -6.79 5.85
C LEU A 88 2.80 -6.90 4.37
N GLY A 89 2.06 -6.23 3.49
CA GLY A 89 2.39 -6.25 2.07
C GLY A 89 1.93 -5.06 1.27
N VAL A 90 2.58 -4.88 0.12
CA VAL A 90 2.18 -3.95 -0.94
C VAL A 90 1.51 -4.75 -2.06
N LEU A 91 0.25 -4.44 -2.33
CA LEU A 91 -0.58 -5.16 -3.29
C LEU A 91 -0.86 -4.28 -4.49
N LYS A 92 -0.93 -4.92 -5.67
CA LYS A 92 -1.44 -4.32 -6.89
C LYS A 92 -2.92 -4.68 -7.03
N VAL A 93 -3.79 -3.68 -7.02
CA VAL A 93 -5.26 -3.85 -7.09
C VAL A 93 -5.82 -3.15 -8.33
N ARG A 94 -6.96 -3.66 -8.82
CA ARG A 94 -7.69 -3.02 -9.92
C ARG A 94 -8.21 -1.65 -9.53
N ASP A 95 -8.17 -0.75 -10.49
CA ASP A 95 -8.62 0.64 -10.33
C ASP A 95 -9.96 0.94 -11.02
N ASP A 96 -10.64 -0.11 -11.48
CA ASP A 96 -11.82 -0.03 -12.33
C ASP A 96 -12.97 0.75 -11.64
N TRP A 97 -13.12 0.58 -10.32
CA TRP A 97 -14.15 1.23 -9.51
C TRP A 97 -13.99 2.76 -9.40
N ARG A 98 -12.80 3.31 -9.71
CA ARG A 98 -12.57 4.76 -9.83
C ARG A 98 -12.75 5.29 -11.26
N GLY A 99 -13.26 4.47 -12.18
CA GLY A 99 -13.40 4.80 -13.59
C GLY A 99 -12.10 4.69 -14.38
N ALA A 100 -11.08 4.04 -13.82
CA ALA A 100 -9.78 3.83 -14.45
C ALA A 100 -9.66 2.41 -15.00
N GLU A 101 -10.53 2.07 -15.95
CA GLU A 101 -10.66 0.71 -16.48
C GLU A 101 -9.32 0.16 -17.01
N GLY A 102 -8.98 -1.05 -16.57
CA GLY A 102 -7.74 -1.75 -16.94
C GLY A 102 -6.47 -1.19 -16.28
N ARG A 103 -6.59 -0.16 -15.43
CA ARG A 103 -5.48 0.37 -14.64
C ARG A 103 -5.40 -0.31 -13.28
N TRP A 104 -4.22 -0.19 -12.70
CA TRP A 104 -3.90 -0.76 -11.41
C TRP A 104 -3.24 0.32 -10.56
N HIS A 105 -3.41 0.22 -9.26
CA HIS A 105 -2.67 1.06 -8.31
C HIS A 105 -2.15 0.23 -7.13
N TRP A 106 -1.23 0.84 -6.39
CA TRP A 106 -0.63 0.25 -5.21
C TRP A 106 -1.46 0.57 -3.96
N VAL A 107 -1.63 -0.42 -3.10
CA VAL A 107 -2.18 -0.27 -1.74
C VAL A 107 -1.29 -1.03 -0.75
N VAL A 108 -1.35 -0.64 0.51
CA VAL A 108 -0.78 -1.44 1.60
C VAL A 108 -1.89 -2.24 2.25
N ALA A 109 -1.66 -3.53 2.49
CA ALA A 109 -2.55 -4.34 3.29
C ALA A 109 -1.77 -5.05 4.39
N PHE A 110 -2.47 -5.38 5.48
CA PHE A 110 -1.91 -6.18 6.56
C PHE A 110 -2.98 -6.94 7.32
N ARG A 111 -2.59 -8.08 7.89
CA ARG A 111 -3.44 -8.85 8.81
C ARG A 111 -3.58 -8.10 10.13
N HIS A 112 -4.79 -8.03 10.68
CA HIS A 112 -5.06 -7.35 11.94
C HIS A 112 -5.94 -8.22 12.85
N PRO A 113 -5.66 -8.30 14.17
CA PRO A 113 -6.42 -9.14 15.10
C PRO A 113 -7.91 -8.76 15.21
N GLU A 114 -8.20 -7.46 15.29
CA GLU A 114 -9.57 -6.95 15.40
C GLU A 114 -10.31 -6.92 14.05
N PHE A 115 -9.69 -6.34 13.02
CA PHE A 115 -10.29 -6.04 11.72
C PHE A 115 -10.15 -7.15 10.66
N ASP A 116 -9.53 -8.28 11.01
CA ASP A 116 -9.09 -9.36 10.11
C ASP A 116 -8.03 -8.90 9.08
N ILE A 117 -8.41 -8.00 8.18
CA ILE A 117 -7.52 -7.39 7.19
C ILE A 117 -7.78 -5.89 7.12
N ALA A 118 -6.71 -5.12 7.11
CA ALA A 118 -6.74 -3.69 6.85
C ALA A 118 -6.11 -3.40 5.48
N VAL A 119 -6.73 -2.49 4.72
CA VAL A 119 -6.19 -1.94 3.46
C VAL A 119 -6.12 -0.43 3.57
N PHE A 120 -4.92 0.10 3.35
CA PHE A 120 -4.64 1.51 3.27
C PHE A 120 -4.35 1.89 1.81
N ASP A 121 -5.38 2.43 1.17
CA ASP A 121 -5.29 2.96 -0.20
C ASP A 121 -4.79 4.42 -0.19
N PRO A 122 -3.64 4.73 -0.83
CA PRO A 122 -3.13 6.08 -0.97
C PRO A 122 -4.11 7.12 -1.53
N HIS A 123 -5.15 6.70 -2.25
CA HIS A 123 -6.15 7.61 -2.80
C HIS A 123 -7.27 7.97 -1.84
N GLN A 124 -7.56 7.11 -0.86
CA GLN A 124 -8.65 7.32 0.09
C GLN A 124 -8.18 8.06 1.35
N CYS A 125 -9.09 8.77 2.01
CA CYS A 125 -8.83 9.29 3.35
C CYS A 125 -8.99 8.18 4.39
N ASP A 126 -10.08 7.43 4.29
CA ASP A 126 -10.49 6.42 5.25
C ASP A 126 -9.85 5.05 4.96
N PRO A 127 -9.65 4.21 5.99
CA PRO A 127 -9.15 2.84 5.81
C PRO A 127 -10.26 1.95 5.24
N ALA A 128 -9.90 0.76 4.76
CA ALA A 128 -10.85 -0.32 4.55
C ALA A 128 -10.50 -1.50 5.44
N PHE A 129 -11.51 -2.09 6.06
CA PHE A 129 -11.36 -3.21 6.96
C PHE A 129 -12.27 -4.35 6.51
N LYS A 130 -11.76 -5.58 6.47
CA LYS A 130 -12.56 -6.77 6.16
C LYS A 130 -13.64 -6.99 7.22
N ARG A 131 -13.30 -6.79 8.49
CA ARG A 131 -14.27 -6.66 9.59
C ARG A 131 -14.36 -5.20 9.99
N MET A 132 -15.38 -4.51 9.47
CA MET A 132 -15.63 -3.10 9.75
C MET A 132 -16.09 -2.90 11.21
N PRO A 133 -15.42 -2.07 12.01
CA PRO A 133 -15.91 -1.70 13.32
C PRO A 133 -17.02 -0.63 13.19
N LEU A 134 -17.89 -0.52 14.20
CA LEU A 134 -19.06 0.37 14.17
C LEU A 134 -18.69 1.85 14.38
N ASP A 135 -17.50 2.14 14.91
CA ASP A 135 -17.04 3.46 15.32
C ASP A 135 -16.11 4.14 14.30
N VAL A 136 -15.87 3.51 13.14
CA VAL A 136 -14.95 4.00 12.11
C VAL A 136 -15.64 4.10 10.76
N VAL A 137 -15.54 5.27 10.14
CA VAL A 137 -15.87 5.42 8.72
C VAL A 137 -14.85 4.63 7.92
N CYS A 138 -15.31 3.63 7.18
CA CYS A 138 -14.45 2.79 6.36
C CYS A 138 -14.87 2.85 4.89
N PHE A 139 -13.90 2.73 4.01
CA PHE A 139 -14.11 2.43 2.61
C PHE A 139 -14.52 0.96 2.44
N ASN A 140 -15.32 0.66 1.41
CA ASN A 140 -15.78 -0.70 1.16
C ASN A 140 -14.60 -1.62 0.80
N PHE A 141 -14.33 -2.61 1.66
CA PHE A 141 -13.23 -3.57 1.49
C PHE A 141 -13.38 -4.44 0.23
N GLU A 142 -14.61 -4.78 -0.16
CA GLU A 142 -14.88 -5.67 -1.31
C GLU A 142 -14.49 -5.06 -2.67
N LEU A 143 -14.18 -3.76 -2.71
CA LEU A 143 -13.69 -3.10 -3.93
C LEU A 143 -12.23 -3.43 -4.25
N TYR A 144 -11.46 -3.92 -3.27
CA TYR A 144 -10.07 -4.30 -3.49
C TYR A 144 -9.99 -5.71 -4.08
N ASP A 145 -9.67 -5.78 -5.37
CA ASP A 145 -9.39 -7.01 -6.11
C ASP A 145 -7.90 -7.10 -6.47
N PRO A 146 -7.04 -7.67 -5.61
CA PRO A 146 -5.63 -7.87 -5.92
C PRO A 146 -5.45 -8.94 -7.00
N LYS A 147 -4.47 -8.76 -7.89
CA LYS A 147 -4.12 -9.76 -8.91
C LYS A 147 -2.62 -9.87 -9.13
N GLY A 148 -2.21 -11.04 -9.62
CA GLY A 148 -0.82 -11.34 -9.96
C GLY A 148 0.01 -11.59 -8.72
N ASP A 149 1.07 -10.84 -8.55
CA ASP A 149 1.96 -10.94 -7.39
C ASP A 149 1.77 -9.76 -6.44
N TRP A 150 2.05 -10.01 -5.16
CA TRP A 150 2.16 -9.00 -4.11
C TRP A 150 3.54 -9.07 -3.44
N LEU A 151 3.92 -7.96 -2.82
CA LEU A 151 5.22 -7.82 -2.17
C LEU A 151 5.03 -7.96 -0.67
N MET A 152 5.43 -9.09 -0.10
CA MET A 152 5.46 -9.31 1.35
C MET A 152 6.69 -8.61 1.91
N VAL A 153 6.48 -7.69 2.84
CA VAL A 153 7.52 -6.83 3.40
C VAL A 153 7.78 -7.22 4.84
N GLU A 154 9.05 -7.24 5.25
CA GLU A 154 9.38 -7.43 6.66
C GLU A 154 8.76 -6.32 7.51
N GLN A 155 8.31 -6.70 8.69
CA GLN A 155 7.61 -5.80 9.58
C GLN A 155 8.57 -5.32 10.68
N LYS A 156 9.00 -4.05 10.63
CA LYS A 156 9.93 -3.46 11.63
C LYS A 156 9.25 -2.76 12.81
N PHE A 157 7.94 -2.54 12.72
CA PHE A 157 7.12 -1.94 13.76
C PHE A 157 6.01 -2.90 14.16
N LYS A 158 5.52 -2.80 15.39
CA LYS A 158 4.36 -3.59 15.80
C LYS A 158 3.11 -3.05 15.10
N VAL A 159 2.63 -3.78 14.10
CA VAL A 159 1.21 -3.83 13.79
C VAL A 159 0.58 -4.46 15.02
N THR A 160 -0.34 -3.77 15.65
CA THR A 160 -0.93 -4.19 16.93
C THR A 160 -1.57 -5.56 16.75
N CYS A 161 -1.01 -6.55 17.41
CA CYS A 161 -1.50 -7.93 17.51
C CYS A 161 -2.37 -8.10 18.75
#